data_AF-A0A090DMH8-F1
#
_entry.id   AF-A0A090DMH8-F1
#
_cell.length_a   1.000
_cell.length_b   1.000
_cell.length_c   1.000
_cell.angle_alpha   90.00
_cell.angle_beta   90.00
_cell.angle_gamma   90.00
#
_symmetry.space_group_name_H-M   'P 1'
#
loop_
_entity.id
_entity.type
_entity.pdbx_description
1 polymer ?
#
loop_
_entity_poly.entity_id
_entity_poly.type
_entity_poly.pdbx_seq_one_letter_code
_entity_poly.pdbx_strand_id
1 'polypeptide(L)'
;MQDRSSRPHRLRRPTPETVVAEIERLRRQRWTGKQIAAETGVSPATVSRVLHRLGLNKLSALEPEPVRRYEREHPGELIHLDIKKRGRIGSVGHRITGRYPGVVNRHLGIGWEFVHVCIDDASRVAFVQVMPDQRKESAIAILSSAPGETGSTR
;
A
#
# COMPACT_ATOMS: atom_id res chain seq x y z
N MET A 1 -27.06 8.14 -32.25
CA MET A 1 -25.86 7.61 -32.93
C MET A 1 -25.26 6.55 -32.02
N GLN A 2 -25.40 5.26 -32.34
CA GLN A 2 -24.86 4.17 -31.50
C GLN A 2 -23.43 3.88 -31.92
N ASP A 3 -22.53 3.90 -30.94
CA ASP A 3 -21.11 3.59 -31.13
C ASP A 3 -20.96 2.12 -31.54
N ARG A 4 -20.51 1.88 -32.77
CA ARG A 4 -20.28 0.54 -33.31
C ARG A 4 -18.82 0.19 -33.10
N SER A 5 -18.57 -0.99 -32.56
CA SER A 5 -17.20 -1.47 -32.37
C SER A 5 -16.50 -1.61 -33.72
N SER A 6 -15.43 -0.85 -33.96
CA SER A 6 -14.53 -1.03 -35.10
C SER A 6 -13.64 -2.28 -34.97
N ARG A 7 -13.93 -3.17 -34.03
CA ARG A 7 -13.16 -4.39 -33.81
C ARG A 7 -13.54 -5.42 -34.87
N PRO A 8 -12.58 -5.95 -35.65
CA PRO A 8 -12.88 -6.97 -36.65
C PRO A 8 -13.47 -8.22 -35.99
N HIS A 9 -14.56 -8.73 -36.56
CA HIS A 9 -15.23 -9.95 -36.09
C HIS A 9 -14.33 -11.18 -36.09
N ARG A 10 -13.31 -11.21 -36.96
CA ARG A 10 -12.33 -12.30 -37.05
C ARG A 10 -10.95 -11.73 -37.32
N LEU A 11 -9.95 -12.18 -36.56
CA LEU A 11 -8.55 -11.85 -36.82
C LEU A 11 -8.01 -12.77 -37.91
N ARG A 12 -7.41 -12.20 -38.96
CA ARG A 12 -6.76 -12.97 -40.05
C ARG A 12 -5.56 -13.80 -39.58
N ARG A 13 -4.90 -13.38 -38.50
CA ARG A 13 -3.75 -14.06 -37.88
C ARG A 13 -3.86 -13.95 -36.35
N PRO A 14 -4.58 -14.87 -35.69
CA PRO A 14 -4.60 -14.90 -34.23
C PRO A 14 -3.20 -15.20 -33.69
N THR A 15 -2.90 -14.68 -32.50
CA THR A 15 -1.70 -15.07 -31.75
C THR A 15 -1.71 -16.59 -31.58
N PRO A 16 -0.60 -17.30 -31.87
CA PRO A 16 -0.52 -18.74 -31.69
C PRO A 16 -0.91 -19.17 -30.27
N GLU A 17 -1.61 -20.29 -30.14
CA GLU A 17 -2.10 -20.78 -28.83
C GLU A 17 -0.95 -21.03 -27.84
N THR A 18 0.21 -21.46 -28.33
CA THR A 18 1.43 -21.63 -27.52
C THR A 18 1.88 -20.33 -26.87
N VAL A 19 1.83 -19.21 -27.60
CA VAL A 19 2.16 -17.88 -27.08
C VAL A 19 1.09 -17.39 -26.11
N VAL A 20 -0.19 -17.70 -26.35
CA VAL A 20 -1.28 -17.37 -25.42
C VAL A 20 -1.09 -18.11 -24.09
N ALA A 21 -0.78 -19.41 -24.14
CA ALA A 21 -0.50 -20.23 -22.97
C ALA A 21 0.72 -19.70 -22.18
N GLU A 22 1.77 -19.27 -22.88
CA GLU A 22 2.95 -18.70 -22.23
C GLU A 22 2.65 -17.34 -21.58
N ILE A 23 1.88 -16.47 -22.25
CA ILE A 23 1.39 -15.21 -21.66
C ILE A 23 0.57 -15.49 -20.39
N GLU A 24 -0.31 -16.48 -20.41
CA GLU A 24 -1.10 -16.87 -19.24
C GLU A 24 -0.20 -17.37 -18.10
N ARG A 25 0.73 -18.29 -18.40
CA ARG A 25 1.66 -18.88 -17.44
C ARG A 25 2.48 -17.81 -16.73
N LEU A 26 3.09 -16.89 -17.49
CA LEU A 26 3.87 -15.78 -16.93
C LEU A 26 2.98 -14.83 -16.13
N ARG A 27 1.76 -14.56 -16.60
CA ARG A 27 0.82 -13.71 -15.87
C ARG A 27 0.40 -14.31 -14.54
N ARG A 28 0.18 -15.62 -14.46
CA ARG A 28 -0.12 -16.33 -13.21
C ARG A 28 1.04 -16.33 -12.22
N GLN A 29 2.28 -16.19 -12.72
CA GLN A 29 3.47 -15.88 -11.90
C GLN A 29 3.59 -14.39 -11.54
N ARG A 30 2.52 -13.61 -11.71
CA ARG A 30 2.41 -12.18 -11.42
C ARG A 30 3.34 -11.26 -12.24
N TRP A 31 3.86 -11.72 -13.38
CA TRP A 31 4.65 -10.86 -14.27
C TRP A 31 3.79 -9.70 -14.81
N THR A 32 4.41 -8.52 -14.94
CA THR A 32 3.77 -7.36 -15.58
C THR A 32 3.63 -7.60 -17.08
N GLY A 33 2.62 -6.97 -17.71
CA GLY A 33 2.44 -7.08 -19.17
C GLY A 33 3.68 -6.63 -19.97
N LYS A 34 4.47 -5.69 -19.43
CA LYS A 34 5.73 -5.24 -20.02
C LYS A 34 6.80 -6.33 -19.98
N GLN A 35 6.97 -7.00 -18.84
CA GLN A 35 7.92 -8.11 -18.70
C GLN A 35 7.52 -9.27 -19.62
N ILE A 36 6.22 -9.61 -19.69
CA ILE A 36 5.70 -10.65 -20.57
C ILE A 36 6.00 -10.32 -22.04
N ALA A 37 5.80 -9.07 -22.47
CA ALA A 37 6.08 -8.66 -23.84
C ALA A 37 7.58 -8.78 -24.18
N ALA A 38 8.46 -8.44 -23.25
CA ALA A 38 9.90 -8.60 -23.43
C ALA A 38 10.30 -10.08 -23.53
N GLU A 39 9.74 -10.93 -22.67
CA GLU A 39 10.04 -12.37 -22.63
C GLU A 39 9.53 -13.13 -23.87
N THR A 40 8.29 -12.85 -24.28
CA THR A 40 7.60 -13.58 -25.36
C THR A 40 7.87 -13.02 -26.76
N GLY A 41 8.53 -11.85 -26.85
CA GLY A 41 8.79 -11.17 -28.12
C GLY A 41 7.54 -10.60 -28.82
N VAL A 42 6.35 -10.70 -28.23
CA VAL A 42 5.13 -10.09 -28.78
C VAL A 42 4.94 -8.65 -28.29
N SER A 43 4.25 -7.83 -29.09
CA SER A 43 4.01 -6.44 -28.72
C SER A 43 3.19 -6.32 -27.41
N PRO A 44 3.43 -5.27 -26.59
CA PRO A 44 2.63 -5.02 -25.37
C PRO A 44 1.12 -4.93 -25.64
N ALA A 45 0.72 -4.42 -26.80
CA ALA A 45 -0.67 -4.37 -27.23
C ALA A 45 -1.28 -5.76 -27.48
N THR A 46 -0.47 -6.74 -27.90
CA THR A 46 -0.89 -8.13 -28.06
C THR A 46 -1.05 -8.79 -26.70
N VAL A 47 -0.07 -8.63 -25.80
CA VAL A 47 -0.17 -9.12 -24.41
C VAL A 47 -1.42 -8.56 -23.73
N SER A 48 -1.65 -7.24 -23.81
CA SER A 48 -2.83 -6.59 -23.23
C SER A 48 -4.15 -7.19 -23.76
N ARG A 49 -4.27 -7.38 -25.08
CA ARG A 49 -5.47 -7.99 -25.70
C ARG A 49 -5.68 -9.45 -25.28
N VAL A 50 -4.61 -10.24 -25.17
CA VAL A 50 -4.66 -11.63 -24.71
C VAL A 50 -5.10 -11.68 -23.25
N LEU A 51 -4.44 -10.92 -22.37
CA LEU A 51 -4.79 -10.87 -20.94
C LEU A 51 -6.23 -10.39 -20.71
N HIS A 52 -6.71 -9.41 -21.48
CA HIS A 52 -8.10 -8.98 -21.41
C HIS A 52 -9.07 -10.08 -21.83
N ARG A 53 -8.72 -10.90 -22.83
CA ARG A 53 -9.56 -12.04 -23.26
C ARG A 53 -9.61 -13.14 -22.21
N LEU A 54 -8.50 -13.37 -21.51
CA LEU A 54 -8.38 -14.35 -20.43
C LEU A 54 -8.95 -13.85 -19.08
N GLY A 55 -9.37 -12.59 -18.98
CA GLY A 55 -9.80 -11.98 -17.71
C GLY A 55 -8.64 -11.67 -16.74
N LEU A 56 -7.39 -11.74 -17.19
CA LEU A 56 -6.17 -11.59 -16.38
C LEU A 56 -5.50 -10.21 -16.52
N ASN A 57 -6.21 -9.21 -17.05
CA ASN A 57 -5.67 -7.86 -17.28
C ASN A 57 -5.42 -7.06 -16.00
N LYS A 58 -5.99 -7.47 -14.85
CA LYS A 58 -5.77 -6.86 -13.53
C LYS A 58 -5.01 -7.84 -12.62
N LEU A 59 -4.14 -7.33 -11.74
CA LEU A 59 -3.47 -8.17 -10.75
C LEU A 59 -4.45 -8.75 -9.73
N SER A 60 -5.59 -8.08 -9.50
CA SER A 60 -6.68 -8.58 -8.64
C SER A 60 -7.43 -9.78 -9.23
N ALA A 61 -7.20 -10.12 -10.50
CA ALA A 61 -7.73 -11.34 -11.11
C ALA A 61 -6.81 -12.56 -10.88
N LEU A 62 -5.64 -12.33 -10.26
CA LEU A 62 -4.76 -13.39 -9.80
C LEU A 62 -5.12 -13.73 -8.35
N GLU A 63 -4.98 -14.99 -7.99
CA GLU A 63 -5.08 -15.40 -6.58
C GLU A 63 -4.16 -14.52 -5.71
N PRO A 64 -4.62 -14.06 -4.55
CA PRO A 64 -3.78 -13.29 -3.65
C PRO A 64 -2.58 -14.14 -3.22
N GLU A 65 -1.45 -13.50 -2.99
CA GLU A 65 -0.32 -14.22 -2.39
C GLU A 65 -0.72 -14.69 -0.98
N PRO A 66 -0.30 -15.90 -0.56
CA PRO A 66 -0.56 -16.38 0.79
C PRO A 66 -0.07 -15.36 1.82
N VAL A 67 -0.92 -15.04 2.80
CA VAL A 67 -0.54 -14.14 3.88
C VAL A 67 0.51 -14.83 4.75
N ARG A 68 1.75 -14.33 4.71
CA ARG A 68 2.81 -14.78 5.62
C ARG A 68 2.64 -14.07 6.95
N ARG A 69 2.05 -14.76 7.93
CA ARG A 69 1.97 -14.29 9.32
C ARG A 69 3.20 -14.80 10.07
N TYR A 70 3.83 -13.93 10.82
CA TYR A 70 4.90 -14.27 11.76
C TYR A 70 4.50 -13.73 13.13
N GLU A 71 5.04 -14.36 14.17
CA GLU A 71 5.01 -13.89 15.54
C GLU A 71 6.32 -14.30 16.17
N ARG A 72 6.97 -13.38 16.86
CA ARG A 72 8.19 -13.65 17.64
C ARG A 72 7.85 -14.36 18.95
N GLU A 73 8.78 -15.16 19.46
CA GLU A 73 8.57 -15.94 20.68
C GLU A 73 8.81 -15.10 21.93
N HIS A 74 9.73 -14.14 21.85
CA HIS A 74 10.16 -13.34 22.99
C HIS A 74 9.97 -11.84 22.75
N PRO A 75 9.55 -11.07 23.77
CA PRO A 75 9.51 -9.62 23.70
C PRO A 75 10.88 -9.02 23.36
N GLY A 76 10.89 -7.98 22.53
CA GLY A 76 12.08 -7.25 22.07
C GLY A 76 12.71 -7.80 20.79
N GLU A 77 12.31 -8.97 20.30
CA GLU A 77 12.86 -9.55 19.05
C GLU A 77 12.43 -8.79 17.79
N LEU A 78 11.27 -8.15 17.83
CA LEU A 78 10.75 -7.35 16.73
C LEU A 78 9.85 -6.24 17.26
N ILE A 79 10.24 -5.00 16.99
CA ILE A 79 9.45 -3.82 17.30
C ILE A 79 8.95 -3.20 15.98
N HIS A 80 7.64 -3.08 15.85
CA HIS A 80 6.99 -2.37 14.76
C HIS A 80 6.95 -0.88 15.08
N LEU A 81 7.57 -0.07 14.23
CA LEU A 81 7.54 1.39 14.33
C LEU A 81 6.60 1.96 13.28
N ASP A 82 5.61 2.74 13.71
CA ASP A 82 4.72 3.51 12.85
C ASP A 82 4.70 5.00 13.25
N ILE A 83 4.51 5.88 12.26
CA ILE A 83 4.37 7.31 12.49
C ILE A 83 3.06 7.78 11.84
N LYS A 84 2.13 8.22 12.67
CA LYS A 84 0.89 8.83 12.21
C LYS A 84 0.97 10.35 12.26
N LYS A 85 0.99 10.96 11.08
CA LYS A 85 0.80 12.40 10.91
C LYS A 85 -0.69 12.77 11.02
N ARG A 86 -1.05 13.65 11.96
CA ARG A 86 -2.41 14.17 12.18
C ARG A 86 -2.41 15.69 12.17
N GLY A 87 -3.43 16.29 11.56
CA GLY A 87 -3.59 17.75 11.61
C GLY A 87 -3.99 18.15 13.02
N ARG A 88 -3.37 19.21 13.57
CA ARG A 88 -3.72 19.67 14.91
C ARG A 88 -5.18 20.10 14.98
N ILE A 89 -5.80 19.90 16.13
CA ILE A 89 -7.18 20.32 16.39
C ILE A 89 -7.15 21.56 17.27
N GLY A 90 -7.36 22.74 16.67
CA GLY A 90 -7.29 24.02 17.39
C GLY A 90 -8.59 24.44 18.09
N SER A 91 -9.73 23.81 17.80
CA SER A 91 -10.98 24.05 18.52
C SER A 91 -11.96 22.89 18.36
N VAL A 92 -12.94 22.84 19.25
CA VAL A 92 -14.09 21.93 19.16
C VAL A 92 -14.85 22.15 17.85
N GLY A 93 -15.23 21.04 17.19
CA GLY A 93 -15.90 21.05 15.89
C GLY A 93 -17.32 21.66 15.91
N HIS A 94 -17.81 22.00 14.72
CA HIS A 94 -19.12 22.64 14.51
C HIS A 94 -20.32 21.83 15.02
N ARG A 95 -20.19 20.51 15.23
CA ARG A 95 -21.23 19.69 15.86
C ARG A 95 -21.59 20.21 17.26
N ILE A 96 -20.60 20.70 18.00
CA ILE A 96 -20.79 21.25 19.35
C ILE A 96 -20.95 22.78 19.30
N THR A 97 -20.16 23.46 18.47
CA THR A 97 -20.12 24.93 18.45
C THR A 97 -21.18 25.57 17.55
N GLY A 98 -21.95 24.78 16.80
CA GLY A 98 -22.87 25.28 15.77
C GLY A 98 -22.16 25.72 14.50
N ARG A 99 -22.91 25.87 13.40
CA ARG A 99 -22.39 26.38 12.13
C ARG A 99 -22.68 27.88 12.02
N TYR A 100 -21.64 28.71 12.16
CA TYR A 100 -21.74 30.15 11.93
C TYR A 100 -21.41 30.48 10.46
N PRO A 101 -22.30 31.12 9.70
CA PRO A 101 -22.00 31.63 8.37
C PRO A 101 -20.80 32.59 8.42
N GLY A 102 -19.81 32.41 7.53
CA GLY A 102 -18.63 33.28 7.44
C GLY A 102 -17.40 32.86 8.26
N VAL A 103 -17.49 31.85 9.12
CA VAL A 103 -16.32 31.30 9.83
C VAL A 103 -15.58 30.31 8.92
N VAL A 104 -14.72 30.82 8.05
CA VAL A 104 -13.82 30.01 7.24
C VAL A 104 -12.63 29.61 8.12
N ASN A 105 -12.67 28.38 8.63
CA ASN A 105 -11.51 27.64 9.13
C ASN A 105 -10.57 28.44 10.07
N ARG A 106 -10.97 28.62 11.34
CA ARG A 106 -10.24 29.36 12.39
C ARG A 106 -8.79 28.91 12.64
N HIS A 107 -8.37 27.80 12.05
CA HIS A 107 -7.12 27.10 12.36
C HIS A 107 -6.29 26.79 11.10
N LEU A 108 -6.38 27.61 10.06
CA LEU A 108 -5.45 27.48 8.93
C LEU A 108 -4.01 27.67 9.44
N GLY A 109 -3.14 26.71 9.11
CA GLY A 109 -1.71 26.82 9.45
C GLY A 109 -1.32 26.36 10.86
N ILE A 110 -2.22 25.79 11.67
CA ILE A 110 -1.85 25.29 13.03
C ILE A 110 -0.95 24.04 13.02
N GLY A 111 -0.61 23.54 11.83
CA GLY A 111 0.42 22.53 11.64
C GLY A 111 -0.05 21.10 11.92
N TRP A 112 0.93 20.24 12.17
CA TRP A 112 0.77 18.80 12.31
C TRP A 112 1.30 18.32 13.66
N GLU A 113 0.76 17.19 14.11
CA GLU A 113 1.29 16.35 15.18
C GLU A 113 1.72 15.02 14.58
N PHE A 114 2.77 14.44 15.14
CA PHE A 114 3.34 13.18 14.69
C PHE A 114 3.27 12.20 15.85
N VAL A 115 2.31 11.30 15.79
CA VAL A 115 2.18 10.23 16.78
C VAL A 115 3.11 9.11 16.35
N HIS A 116 4.20 8.94 17.07
CA HIS A 116 5.10 7.80 16.89
C HIS A 116 4.61 6.66 17.78
N VAL A 117 4.60 5.46 17.24
CA VAL A 117 4.06 4.25 17.87
C VAL A 117 5.10 3.14 17.72
N CYS A 118 5.50 2.55 18.83
CA CYS A 118 6.34 1.36 18.89
C CYS A 118 5.48 0.21 19.43
N ILE A 119 5.35 -0.89 18.69
CA ILE A 119 4.60 -2.08 19.13
C ILE A 119 5.53 -3.28 19.12
N ASP A 120 5.70 -3.92 20.27
CA ASP A 120 6.40 -5.18 20.36
C ASP A 120 5.57 -6.33 19.77
N ASP A 121 6.15 -7.13 18.88
CA ASP A 121 5.42 -8.15 18.13
C ASP A 121 4.95 -9.32 19.01
N ALA A 122 5.76 -9.73 20.01
CA ALA A 122 5.46 -10.87 20.88
C ALA A 122 4.49 -10.51 22.02
N SER A 123 4.79 -9.46 22.78
CA SER A 123 3.97 -9.03 23.93
C SER A 123 2.77 -8.18 23.54
N ARG A 124 2.74 -7.64 22.31
CA ARG A 124 1.74 -6.66 21.84
C ARG A 124 1.69 -5.36 22.67
N VAL A 125 2.69 -5.11 23.51
CA VAL A 125 2.82 -3.86 24.26
C VAL A 125 3.10 -2.73 23.28
N ALA A 126 2.33 -1.63 23.41
CA ALA A 126 2.48 -0.44 22.60
C ALA A 126 2.99 0.74 23.44
N PHE A 127 4.04 1.39 22.96
CA PHE A 127 4.53 2.66 23.46
C PHE A 127 4.23 3.75 22.43
N VAL A 128 3.67 4.87 22.89
CA VAL A 128 3.20 5.95 22.00
C VAL A 128 3.67 7.29 22.53
N GLN A 129 4.22 8.11 21.65
CA GLN A 129 4.62 9.47 21.98
C GLN A 129 4.34 10.42 20.82
N VAL A 130 3.87 11.62 21.13
CA VAL A 130 3.74 12.70 20.15
C VAL A 130 5.08 13.41 20.03
N MET A 131 5.66 13.40 18.84
CA MET A 131 6.95 14.00 18.53
C MET A 131 6.78 15.24 17.64
N PRO A 132 7.77 16.16 17.61
CA PRO A 132 7.67 17.39 16.83
C PRO A 132 7.65 17.16 15.31
N ASP A 133 8.23 16.06 14.82
CA ASP A 133 8.31 15.72 13.39
C ASP A 133 8.39 14.21 13.13
N GLN A 134 8.45 13.84 11.85
CA GLN A 134 8.59 12.46 11.35
C GLN A 134 10.05 12.07 11.04
N ARG A 135 11.03 12.81 11.58
CA ARG A 135 12.44 12.65 11.21
C ARG A 135 13.11 11.56 12.04
N LYS A 136 14.30 11.19 11.59
CA LYS A 136 15.15 10.17 12.20
C LYS A 136 15.38 10.43 13.69
N GLU A 137 15.65 11.68 14.06
CA GLU A 137 15.96 12.06 15.44
C GLU A 137 14.78 11.77 16.38
N SER A 138 13.56 12.13 15.95
CA SER A 138 12.32 11.80 16.66
C SER A 138 12.09 10.29 16.76
N ALA A 139 12.34 9.55 15.68
CA ALA A 139 12.15 8.10 15.65
C ALA A 139 13.15 7.34 16.55
N ILE A 140 14.39 7.82 16.63
CA ILE A 140 15.40 7.27 17.55
C ILE A 140 15.01 7.59 19.00
N ALA A 141 14.62 8.83 19.29
CA ALA A 141 14.28 9.24 20.65
C ALA A 141 13.13 8.44 21.26
N ILE A 142 12.06 8.17 20.48
CA ILE A 142 10.96 7.33 20.97
C ILE A 142 11.40 5.87 21.15
N LEU A 143 12.18 5.33 20.22
CA LEU A 143 12.67 3.97 20.29
C LEU A 143 13.53 3.76 21.55
N SER A 144 14.45 4.69 21.85
CA SER A 144 15.24 4.70 23.10
C SER A 144 14.45 4.93 24.38
N SER A 145 13.22 5.44 24.26
CA SER A 145 12.32 5.62 25.39
C SER A 145 11.36 4.45 25.57
N ALA A 146 11.29 3.53 24.60
CA ALA A 146 10.35 2.43 24.62
C ALA A 146 10.75 1.40 25.70
N PRO A 147 9.82 1.00 26.60
CA PRO A 147 10.09 -0.02 27.59
C PRO A 147 10.31 -1.37 26.88
N GLY A 148 11.56 -1.84 26.91
CA GLY A 148 12.03 -3.01 26.16
C GLY A 148 13.46 -2.84 25.65
N GLU A 149 13.93 -1.59 25.50
CA GLU A 149 15.34 -1.26 25.24
C GLU A 149 16.21 -1.24 26.51
N THR A 150 15.84 -2.00 27.56
CA THR A 150 16.82 -2.30 28.61
C THR A 150 17.80 -3.27 28.01
N GLY A 151 18.77 -2.71 27.28
CA GLY A 151 19.92 -3.44 26.79
C GLY A 151 20.47 -4.27 27.93
N SER A 152 20.50 -5.58 27.69
CA SER A 152 21.39 -6.51 28.35
C SER A 152 22.74 -5.81 28.51
N THR A 153 22.99 -5.29 29.71
CA THR A 153 24.32 -4.87 30.13
C THR A 153 25.10 -6.17 30.20
N ARG A 154 25.95 -6.41 29.20
CA ARG A 154 27.10 -7.29 29.37
C ARG A 154 28.23 -6.47 29.96
#